data_AF-A0A7S0EFT5-F1
#
_entry.id   AF-A0A7S0EFT5-F1
#
_cell.length_a   1.000
_cell.length_b   1.000
_cell.length_c   1.000
_cell.angle_alpha   90.00
_cell.angle_beta   90.00
_cell.angle_gamma   90.00
#
_symmetry.space_group_name_H-M   'P 1'
#
loop_
_entity.id
_entity.type
_entity.pdbx_description
1 polymer ?
#
loop_
_entity_poly.entity_id
_entity_poly.type
_entity_poly.pdbx_seq_one_letter_code
_entity_poly.pdbx_strand_id
1 'polypeptide(L)'
;RDFTWMYKQKGFPWLKDRGSADAEVKGLSLWLNFDIEGLSMSKGETPMRKNEEGKKQLEATNRVKIRHLDIRLHKAQAPAWLYNVLLSVFSMRVKTAVEEYLTSALHESIGSLTSAILPKAEEYLELALKADKQEGSEAAAAAGKFSSSREEEE
;
A
#
# COMPACT_ATOMS: atom_id res chain seq x y z
N ARG A 1 -15.92 21.77 1.10
CA ARG A 1 -15.83 23.11 1.72
C ARG A 1 -17.15 23.38 2.41
N ASP A 2 -17.08 24.09 3.54
CA ASP A 2 -18.19 24.36 4.46
C ASP A 2 -18.76 23.14 5.21
N PHE A 3 -18.15 22.78 6.33
CA PHE A 3 -18.80 21.96 7.35
C PHE A 3 -19.25 22.84 8.53
N THR A 4 -20.33 22.44 9.18
CA THR A 4 -20.83 23.14 10.36
C THR A 4 -20.17 22.60 11.62
N TRP A 5 -19.88 23.48 12.56
CA TRP A 5 -19.35 23.09 13.86
C TRP A 5 -20.24 23.64 14.98
N MET A 6 -20.30 22.91 16.08
CA MET A 6 -21.03 23.31 17.28
C MET A 6 -20.22 22.90 18.51
N TYR A 7 -20.10 23.81 19.45
CA TYR A 7 -19.55 23.55 20.77
C TYR A 7 -20.61 23.84 21.83
N LYS A 8 -20.76 22.96 22.82
CA LYS A 8 -21.69 23.14 23.93
C LYS A 8 -21.13 22.51 25.21
N GLN A 9 -20.62 23.36 26.10
CA GLN A 9 -20.22 22.97 27.44
C GLN A 9 -21.41 23.08 28.39
N LYS A 10 -21.75 21.99 29.10
CA LYS A 10 -22.85 21.97 30.07
C LYS A 10 -22.47 22.48 31.47
N GLY A 11 -21.17 22.58 31.79
CA GLY A 11 -20.65 23.04 33.09
C GLY A 11 -20.24 24.52 33.10
N PHE A 12 -20.12 25.11 34.29
CA PHE A 12 -19.66 26.49 34.46
C PHE A 12 -18.16 26.64 34.12
N PRO A 13 -17.74 27.65 33.34
CA PRO A 13 -18.58 28.66 32.69
C PRO A 13 -19.34 28.06 31.49
N TRP A 14 -20.62 28.41 31.35
CA TRP A 14 -21.45 27.92 30.27
C TRP A 14 -21.01 28.54 28.95
N LEU A 15 -20.51 27.71 28.04
CA LEU A 15 -20.01 28.12 26.74
C LEU A 15 -20.75 27.36 25.65
N LYS A 16 -21.37 28.10 24.73
CA LYS A 16 -22.03 27.54 23.56
C LYS A 16 -21.66 28.38 22.35
N ASP A 17 -21.26 27.70 21.29
CA ASP A 17 -20.93 28.38 20.05
C ASP A 17 -21.21 27.51 18.82
N ARG A 18 -21.39 28.13 17.67
CA ARG A 18 -21.64 27.46 16.38
C ARG A 18 -21.17 28.32 15.22
N GLY A 19 -20.72 27.67 14.15
CA GLY A 19 -20.32 28.37 12.93
C GLY A 19 -20.10 27.43 11.75
N SER A 20 -19.49 27.97 10.71
CA SER A 20 -18.99 27.21 9.57
C SER A 20 -17.47 27.08 9.64
N ALA A 21 -16.92 26.07 8.97
CA ALA A 21 -15.51 25.80 8.94
C ALA A 21 -15.09 25.23 7.59
N ASP A 22 -13.88 25.57 7.19
CA ASP A 22 -13.19 24.99 6.05
C ASP A 22 -12.01 24.15 6.52
N ALA A 23 -11.79 23.02 5.86
CA ALA A 23 -10.62 22.18 6.05
C ALA A 23 -9.86 22.06 4.73
N GLU A 24 -8.55 22.20 4.80
CA GLU A 24 -7.62 22.05 3.68
C GLU A 24 -6.50 21.08 4.09
N VAL A 25 -6.32 20.01 3.32
CA VAL A 25 -5.25 19.03 3.52
C VAL A 25 -4.10 19.38 2.59
N LYS A 26 -2.88 19.52 3.13
CA LYS A 26 -1.65 19.80 2.38
C LYS A 26 -0.56 18.77 2.66
N GLY A 27 0.18 18.43 1.61
CA GLY A 27 1.33 17.52 1.71
C GLY A 27 0.92 16.09 2.07
N LEU A 28 0.02 15.51 1.28
CA LEU A 28 -0.30 14.09 1.37
C LEU A 28 0.89 13.27 0.84
N SER A 29 1.33 12.27 1.59
CA SER A 29 2.39 11.34 1.20
C SER A 29 1.86 9.92 1.27
N LEU A 30 2.10 9.16 0.20
CA LEU A 30 1.68 7.78 0.04
C LEU A 30 2.92 6.90 -0.13
N TRP A 31 3.01 5.82 0.66
CA TRP A 31 4.01 4.77 0.49
C TRP A 31 3.30 3.46 0.19
N LEU A 32 3.79 2.78 -0.84
CA LEU A 32 3.35 1.47 -1.28
C LEU A 32 4.60 0.62 -1.42
N ASN A 33 4.62 -0.51 -0.72
CA ASN A 33 5.69 -1.49 -0.82
C ASN A 33 5.09 -2.84 -1.16
N PHE A 34 5.61 -3.47 -2.21
CA PHE A 34 5.18 -4.77 -2.68
C PHE A 34 6.24 -5.78 -2.34
N ASP A 35 5.88 -6.76 -1.51
CA ASP A 35 6.73 -7.91 -1.28
C ASP A 35 6.48 -8.96 -2.36
N ILE A 36 7.49 -9.16 -3.20
CA ILE A 36 7.46 -10.06 -4.36
C ILE A 36 8.06 -11.43 -3.98
N GLU A 37 8.52 -11.63 -2.74
CA GLU A 37 9.16 -12.89 -2.32
C GLU A 37 8.25 -14.12 -2.45
N GLY A 38 6.92 -13.92 -2.51
CA GLY A 38 5.93 -14.98 -2.77
C GLY A 38 5.83 -15.48 -4.23
N LEU A 39 6.48 -14.82 -5.20
CA LEU A 39 6.48 -15.25 -6.61
C LEU A 39 7.61 -16.23 -6.94
N SER A 40 8.56 -16.45 -6.01
CA SER A 40 9.61 -17.46 -6.17
C SER A 40 9.03 -18.88 -6.07
N MET A 41 9.01 -19.60 -7.19
CA MET A 41 8.97 -21.06 -7.21
C MET A 41 10.40 -21.58 -7.43
N SER A 42 11.37 -21.21 -6.58
CA SER A 42 12.66 -21.88 -6.62
C SER A 42 12.56 -23.22 -5.88
N LYS A 43 12.83 -24.30 -6.62
CA LYS A 43 13.20 -25.61 -6.07
C LYS A 43 14.25 -25.41 -4.96
N GLY A 44 13.86 -25.71 -3.73
CA GLY A 44 14.78 -25.85 -2.61
C GLY A 44 14.96 -24.58 -1.79
N GLU A 45 14.69 -24.73 -0.50
CA GLU A 45 15.03 -23.84 0.63
C GLU A 45 13.99 -22.76 1.00
N THR A 46 13.71 -22.76 2.31
CA THR A 46 12.52 -22.35 3.11
C THR A 46 12.39 -20.85 3.43
N PRO A 47 11.31 -20.37 4.11
CA PRO A 47 9.97 -20.95 4.32
C PRO A 47 8.85 -20.04 3.80
N MET A 48 7.84 -20.67 3.20
CA MET A 48 6.53 -20.07 2.96
C MET A 48 5.91 -19.56 4.27
N ARG A 49 5.51 -18.28 4.33
CA ARG A 49 4.31 -17.93 5.11
C ARG A 49 3.10 -18.40 4.33
N LYS A 50 2.81 -19.70 4.44
CA LYS A 50 1.52 -20.25 4.06
C LYS A 50 0.50 -19.70 5.07
N ASN A 51 -0.37 -18.79 4.65
CA ASN A 51 -1.66 -18.67 5.32
C ASN A 51 -2.40 -20.02 5.16
N GLU A 52 -3.28 -20.34 6.11
CA GLU A 52 -3.95 -21.64 6.31
C GLU A 52 -4.68 -22.20 5.06
N GLU A 53 -4.83 -21.39 4.00
CA GLU A 53 -5.51 -21.73 2.74
C GLU A 53 -4.58 -22.03 1.55
N GLY A 54 -3.25 -21.97 1.70
CA GLY A 54 -2.31 -22.38 0.63
C GLY A 54 -2.26 -21.47 -0.61
N LYS A 55 -2.86 -20.27 -0.57
CA LYS A 55 -2.78 -19.28 -1.64
C LYS A 55 -1.49 -18.45 -1.51
N LYS A 56 -0.76 -18.30 -2.62
CA LYS A 56 0.31 -17.30 -2.75
C LYS A 56 -0.32 -15.92 -2.59
N GLN A 57 0.06 -15.19 -1.55
CA GLN A 57 -0.47 -13.86 -1.28
C GLN A 57 0.69 -12.88 -1.43
N LEU A 58 0.56 -11.94 -2.36
CA LEU A 58 1.47 -10.82 -2.48
C LEU A 58 1.17 -9.89 -1.29
N GLU A 59 2.08 -9.83 -0.32
CA GLU A 59 1.94 -8.94 0.82
C GLU A 59 2.28 -7.51 0.35
N ALA A 60 1.26 -6.68 0.22
CA ALA A 60 1.43 -5.27 -0.04
C ALA A 60 1.25 -4.49 1.26
N THR A 61 2.30 -3.77 1.67
CA THR A 61 2.22 -2.84 2.80
C THR A 61 2.01 -1.43 2.27
N ASN A 62 0.98 -0.76 2.78
CA ASN A 62 0.64 0.60 2.40
C ASN A 62 0.60 1.51 3.62
N ARG A 63 1.00 2.76 3.41
CA ARG A 63 0.93 3.79 4.45
C ARG A 63 0.59 5.13 3.84
N VAL A 64 -0.40 5.79 4.42
CA VAL A 64 -0.74 7.18 4.11
C VAL A 64 -0.33 8.07 5.27
N LYS A 65 0.26 9.23 4.97
CA LYS A 65 0.53 10.26 5.98
C LYS A 65 0.17 11.63 5.44
N ILE A 66 -0.55 12.39 6.25
CA ILE A 66 -0.87 13.79 6.00
C ILE A 66 0.15 14.65 6.74
N ARG A 67 0.84 15.55 6.05
CA ARG A 67 1.78 16.47 6.72
C ARG A 67 1.06 17.60 7.42
N HIS A 68 0.12 18.25 6.74
CA HIS A 68 -0.58 19.42 7.26
C HIS A 68 -2.09 19.34 7.02
N LEU A 69 -2.86 19.64 8.06
CA LEU A 69 -4.30 19.84 8.02
C LEU A 69 -4.58 21.24 8.56
N ASP A 70 -5.00 22.16 7.70
CA ASP A 70 -5.40 23.52 8.06
C ASP A 70 -6.92 23.56 8.21
N ILE A 71 -7.42 23.99 9.37
CA ILE A 71 -8.85 24.12 9.64
C ILE A 71 -9.11 25.56 10.02
N ARG A 72 -9.96 26.22 9.24
CA ARG A 72 -10.33 27.62 9.43
C ARG A 72 -11.77 27.70 9.89
N LEU A 73 -11.98 28.18 11.10
CA LEU A 73 -13.31 28.41 11.66
C LEU A 73 -13.77 29.83 11.30
N HIS A 74 -14.98 29.93 10.77
CA HIS A 74 -15.64 31.19 10.48
C HIS A 74 -16.65 31.52 11.57
N LYS A 75 -16.77 32.81 11.90
CA LYS A 75 -17.77 33.36 12.86
C LYS A 75 -17.65 32.79 14.28
N ALA A 76 -16.40 32.64 14.74
CA ALA A 76 -16.07 32.19 16.07
C ALA A 76 -16.29 33.31 17.12
N GLN A 77 -17.14 33.08 18.14
CA GLN A 77 -17.39 34.02 19.25
C GLN A 77 -16.65 33.67 20.54
N ALA A 78 -16.16 32.45 20.68
CA ALA A 78 -15.45 32.00 21.87
C ALA A 78 -14.03 32.58 21.97
N PRO A 79 -13.38 32.51 23.14
CA PRO A 79 -11.99 32.94 23.29
C PRO A 79 -11.03 32.14 22.40
N ALA A 80 -10.02 32.83 21.82
CA ALA A 80 -9.06 32.22 20.91
C ALA A 80 -8.35 30.96 21.47
N TRP A 81 -8.07 30.94 22.78
CA TRP A 81 -7.41 29.78 23.43
C TRP A 81 -8.27 28.51 23.35
N LEU A 82 -9.59 28.62 23.50
CA LEU A 82 -10.49 27.47 23.47
C LEU A 82 -10.57 26.89 22.07
N TYR A 83 -10.56 27.74 21.05
CA TYR A 83 -10.49 27.29 19.67
C TYR A 83 -9.20 26.59 19.34
N ASN A 84 -8.07 27.11 19.81
CA ASN A 84 -6.79 26.47 19.56
C ASN A 84 -6.77 25.04 20.12
N VAL A 85 -7.35 24.83 21.32
CA VAL A 85 -7.48 23.50 21.93
C VAL A 85 -8.47 22.61 21.17
N LEU A 86 -9.65 23.12 20.82
CA LEU A 86 -10.63 22.36 20.06
C LEU A 86 -10.09 21.97 18.68
N LEU A 87 -9.43 22.89 18.00
CA LEU A 87 -8.78 22.67 16.72
C LEU A 87 -7.61 21.68 16.82
N SER A 88 -6.79 21.73 17.87
CA SER A 88 -5.69 20.77 18.02
C SER A 88 -6.21 19.35 18.23
N VAL A 89 -7.26 19.17 19.05
CA VAL A 89 -7.85 17.85 19.28
C VAL A 89 -8.59 17.36 18.04
N PHE A 90 -9.39 18.23 17.41
CA PHE A 90 -10.18 17.90 16.24
C PHE A 90 -9.29 17.60 15.03
N SER A 91 -8.27 18.44 14.77
CA SER A 91 -7.31 18.21 13.68
C SER A 91 -6.59 16.88 13.82
N MET A 92 -6.15 16.51 15.02
CA MET A 92 -5.51 15.22 15.26
C MET A 92 -6.46 14.06 14.94
N ARG A 93 -7.72 14.13 15.43
CA ARG A 93 -8.72 13.08 15.19
C ARG A 93 -9.10 12.96 13.72
N VAL A 94 -9.36 14.08 13.05
CA VAL A 94 -9.68 14.11 11.62
C VAL A 94 -8.51 13.58 10.81
N LYS A 95 -7.29 14.01 11.13
CA LYS A 95 -6.08 13.53 10.46
C LYS A 95 -5.96 12.01 10.54
N THR A 96 -6.05 11.44 11.75
CA THR A 96 -5.98 9.99 11.95
C THR A 96 -7.09 9.26 11.18
N ALA A 97 -8.33 9.73 11.27
CA ALA A 97 -9.45 9.11 10.57
C ALA A 97 -9.30 9.13 9.04
N VAL A 98 -8.79 10.24 8.48
CA VAL A 98 -8.55 10.36 7.03
C VAL A 98 -7.37 9.46 6.60
N GLU A 99 -6.29 9.40 7.39
CA GLU A 99 -5.15 8.51 7.12
C GLU A 99 -5.59 7.03 7.14
N GLU A 100 -6.40 6.63 8.12
CA GLU A 100 -6.96 5.28 8.22
C GLU A 100 -7.88 4.98 7.03
N TYR A 101 -8.84 5.85 6.74
CA TYR A 101 -9.78 5.66 5.63
C TYR A 101 -9.07 5.51 4.30
N LEU A 102 -8.09 6.37 4.01
CA LEU A 102 -7.30 6.28 2.77
C LEU A 102 -6.43 5.02 2.74
N THR A 103 -5.86 4.61 3.88
CA THR A 103 -5.06 3.38 3.96
C THR A 103 -5.95 2.15 3.70
N SER A 104 -7.16 2.11 4.25
CA SER A 104 -8.14 1.04 3.98
C SER A 104 -8.59 1.02 2.52
N ALA A 105 -8.97 2.16 1.96
CA ALA A 105 -9.40 2.25 0.55
C ALA A 105 -8.28 1.85 -0.43
N LEU A 106 -7.03 2.22 -0.11
CA LEU A 106 -5.86 1.77 -0.88
C LEU A 106 -5.63 0.28 -0.73
N HIS A 107 -5.80 -0.30 0.47
CA HIS A 107 -5.63 -1.73 0.68
C HIS A 107 -6.62 -2.54 -0.17
N GLU A 108 -7.89 -2.12 -0.24
CA GLU A 108 -8.89 -2.74 -1.12
C GLU A 108 -8.52 -2.62 -2.60
N SER A 109 -8.10 -1.44 -3.03
CA SER A 109 -7.69 -1.19 -4.41
C SER A 109 -6.45 -2.00 -4.81
N ILE A 110 -5.48 -2.13 -3.90
CA ILE A 110 -4.28 -2.95 -4.11
C ILE A 110 -4.66 -4.43 -4.18
N GLY A 111 -5.57 -4.92 -3.34
CA GLY A 111 -6.07 -6.30 -3.45
C GLY A 111 -6.63 -6.62 -4.83
N SER A 112 -7.39 -5.69 -5.41
CA SER A 112 -7.90 -5.82 -6.78
C SER A 112 -6.80 -5.70 -7.85
N LEU A 113 -5.79 -4.86 -7.64
CA LEU A 113 -4.68 -4.71 -8.58
C LEU A 113 -3.78 -5.95 -8.57
N THR A 114 -3.49 -6.48 -7.39
CA THR A 114 -2.68 -7.67 -7.18
C THR A 114 -3.33 -8.89 -7.81
N SER A 115 -4.65 -9.07 -7.67
CA SER A 115 -5.36 -10.18 -8.33
C SER A 115 -5.37 -10.09 -9.85
N ALA A 116 -5.29 -8.87 -10.42
CA ALA A 116 -5.15 -8.66 -11.85
C ALA A 116 -3.71 -8.85 -12.36
N ILE A 117 -2.70 -8.53 -11.54
CA ILE A 117 -1.28 -8.60 -11.92
C ILE A 117 -0.72 -10.01 -11.75
N LEU A 118 -1.14 -10.75 -10.71
CA LEU A 118 -0.63 -12.10 -10.43
C LEU A 118 -0.65 -13.04 -11.65
N PRO A 119 -1.79 -13.19 -12.38
CA PRO A 119 -1.88 -14.12 -13.50
C PRO A 119 -0.92 -13.75 -14.63
N LYS A 120 -0.75 -12.45 -14.88
CA LYS A 120 0.18 -11.95 -15.90
C LYS A 120 1.63 -12.14 -15.46
N ALA A 121 1.93 -11.89 -14.19
CA ALA A 121 3.26 -12.12 -13.65
C ALA A 121 3.64 -13.60 -13.76
N GLU A 122 2.73 -14.52 -13.44
CA GLU A 122 2.93 -15.96 -13.60
C GLU A 122 3.14 -16.36 -15.07
N GLU A 123 2.36 -15.81 -16.00
CA GLU A 123 2.53 -16.03 -17.45
C GLU A 123 3.93 -15.61 -17.94
N TYR A 124 4.39 -14.42 -17.56
CA TYR A 124 5.73 -13.95 -17.92
C TYR A 124 6.84 -14.77 -17.27
N LEU A 125 6.64 -15.25 -16.03
CA LEU A 125 7.61 -16.10 -15.33
C LEU A 125 7.72 -17.48 -15.99
N GLU A 126 6.60 -18.04 -16.45
CA GLU A 126 6.61 -19.28 -17.24
C GLU A 126 7.30 -19.12 -18.59
N LEU A 127 7.07 -18.00 -19.29
CA LEU A 127 7.75 -17.70 -20.55
C LEU A 127 9.26 -17.55 -20.34
N ALA A 128 9.69 -16.86 -19.29
CA ALA A 128 11.10 -16.73 -18.93
C ALA A 128 11.74 -18.10 -18.63
N LEU A 129 11.06 -18.96 -17.86
CA LEU A 129 11.54 -20.32 -17.57
C LEU A 129 11.59 -21.23 -18.80
N LYS A 130 10.70 -21.03 -19.79
CA LYS A 130 10.72 -21.77 -21.06
C LYS A 130 11.88 -21.32 -21.95
N ALA A 131 12.18 -20.02 -21.99
CA ALA A 131 13.33 -19.48 -22.71
C ALA A 131 14.66 -20.00 -22.13
N ASP A 132 14.79 -20.00 -20.80
CA ASP A 132 16.00 -20.46 -20.11
C ASP A 132 16.26 -21.97 -20.33
N LYS A 133 15.19 -22.78 -20.42
CA LYS A 133 15.28 -24.21 -20.78
C LYS A 133 15.63 -24.44 -22.25
N GLN A 134 15.23 -23.56 -23.16
CA GLN A 134 15.57 -23.67 -24.58
C GLN A 134 17.04 -23.35 -24.82
N GLU A 135 17.59 -22.31 -24.19
CA GLU A 135 19.03 -22.00 -24.28
C GLU A 135 19.90 -23.11 -23.66
N GLY A 136 19.48 -23.68 -22.52
CA GLY A 136 20.16 -24.83 -21.91
C GLY A 136 20.08 -26.12 -22.76
N SER A 137 18.98 -26.33 -23.49
CA SER A 137 18.80 -27.46 -24.40
C SER A 137 19.64 -27.35 -25.67
N GLU A 138 19.78 -26.14 -26.24
CA GLU A 138 20.64 -25.92 -27.41
C GLU A 138 22.13 -26.03 -27.05
N ALA A 139 22.53 -25.53 -25.87
CA ALA A 139 23.89 -25.71 -25.36
C ALA A 139 24.23 -27.19 -25.09
N ALA A 140 23.28 -27.97 -24.52
CA ALA A 140 23.45 -29.40 -24.30
C ALA A 140 23.46 -30.22 -25.61
N ALA A 141 22.65 -29.84 -26.60
CA ALA A 141 22.64 -30.48 -27.92
C ALA A 141 23.92 -30.18 -28.72
N ALA A 142 24.52 -28.99 -28.55
CA ALA A 142 25.82 -28.65 -29.12
C ALA A 142 26.97 -29.44 -28.45
N ALA A 143 26.93 -29.61 -27.12
CA ALA A 143 27.91 -30.41 -26.38
C ALA A 143 27.83 -31.91 -26.71
N GLY A 144 26.63 -32.46 -26.90
CA GLY A 144 26.43 -33.86 -27.29
C GLY A 144 26.93 -34.21 -28.70
N LYS A 145 26.89 -33.25 -29.64
CA LYS A 145 27.44 -33.45 -31.01
C LYS A 145 28.96 -33.39 -31.06
N PHE A 146 29.63 -32.73 -30.11
CA PHE A 146 31.09 -32.65 -30.06
C PHE A 146 31.74 -33.88 -29.40
N SER A 147 30.97 -34.65 -28.63
CA SER A 147 31.44 -35.87 -27.94
C SER A 147 31.38 -37.15 -28.79
N SER A 148 30.68 -37.13 -29.94
CA SER A 148 30.43 -38.32 -30.76
C SER A 148 31.39 -38.47 -31.95
N SER A 149 32.35 -37.55 -32.14
CA SER A 149 33.25 -37.55 -33.31
C SER A 149 34.72 -37.76 -32.97
N ARG A 150 35.05 -38.31 -31.79
CA ARG A 150 36.44 -38.45 -31.31
C ARG A 150 36.82 -39.84 -30.78
N GLU A 151 36.19 -40.89 -31.29
CA GLU A 151 36.60 -42.29 -30.99
C GLU A 151 36.85 -43.16 -32.23
N GLU A 152 36.96 -42.57 -33.43
CA GLU A 152 37.44 -43.28 -34.62
C GLU A 152 38.62 -42.53 -35.25
N GLU A 153 39.78 -42.54 -34.60
CA GLU A 153 41.09 -42.46 -35.28
C GLU A 153 42.21 -42.83 -34.29
N GLU A 154 42.86 -43.95 -34.63
CA GLU A 154 44.17 -44.49 -34.19
C GLU A 154 44.33 -45.16 -32.81
#